data_AF-A0A0F9JRG1-F1
#
_entry.id   AF-A0A0F9JRG1-F1
#
_cell.length_a   1.000
_cell.length_b   1.000
_cell.length_c   1.000
_cell.angle_alpha   90.00
_cell.angle_beta   90.00
_cell.angle_gamma   90.00
#
_symmetry.space_group_name_H-M   'P 1'
#
loop_
_entity.id
_entity.type
_entity.pdbx_description
1 polymer ?
#
loop_
_entity_poly.entity_id
_entity_poly.type
_entity_poly.pdbx_seq_one_letter_code
_entity_poly.pdbx_strand_id
1 'polypeptide(L)'
;MSRNSDDETDTHWGFGALNKLFSRVHQRVTSHLAKADPITYRDFPSYGDLLTLEEFRSCLRSGVIISSDGCGYYATAGQESSIPVCFDADYVIEPPGLTHVMWYNK
;
A
#
# COMPACT_ATOMS: atom_id res chain seq x y z
N MET A 1 -53.33 -51.16 -9.65
CA MET A 1 -52.15 -51.82 -10.26
C MET A 1 -51.04 -50.78 -10.32
N SER A 2 -50.33 -50.52 -9.24
CA SER A 2 -49.09 -51.20 -8.84
C SER A 2 -48.06 -51.28 -9.97
N ARG A 3 -47.05 -50.40 -9.89
CA ARG A 3 -45.63 -50.73 -10.10
C ARG A 3 -44.77 -49.62 -9.50
N ASN A 4 -44.17 -49.92 -8.34
CA ASN A 4 -42.88 -49.35 -7.94
C ASN A 4 -41.86 -49.68 -9.03
N SER A 5 -40.91 -48.78 -9.27
CA SER A 5 -39.51 -49.11 -9.52
C SER A 5 -38.71 -47.83 -9.30
N ASP A 6 -38.00 -47.82 -8.18
CA ASP A 6 -36.86 -46.96 -7.91
C ASP A 6 -35.87 -47.03 -9.08
N ASP A 7 -35.42 -45.89 -9.57
CA ASP A 7 -34.20 -45.80 -10.37
C ASP A 7 -33.40 -44.60 -9.87
N GLU A 8 -32.32 -44.94 -9.16
CA GLU A 8 -31.30 -44.04 -8.67
C GLU A 8 -30.58 -43.35 -9.84
N THR A 9 -30.51 -42.02 -9.81
CA THR A 9 -29.31 -41.34 -10.30
C THR A 9 -28.85 -40.30 -9.28
N ASP A 10 -28.05 -40.84 -8.37
CA ASP A 10 -27.01 -40.12 -7.64
C ASP A 10 -26.24 -39.18 -8.57
N THR A 11 -26.37 -37.88 -8.36
CA THR A 11 -25.36 -36.90 -8.76
C THR A 11 -25.11 -35.93 -7.63
N HIS A 12 -24.60 -36.49 -6.52
CA HIS A 12 -23.98 -35.73 -5.45
C HIS A 12 -22.59 -35.20 -5.88
N TRP A 13 -22.57 -34.24 -6.81
CA TRP A 13 -21.34 -33.53 -7.19
C TRP A 13 -21.42 -32.04 -6.80
N GLY A 14 -20.85 -31.74 -5.62
CA GLY A 14 -19.70 -30.83 -5.60
C GLY A 14 -19.90 -29.31 -5.56
N PHE A 15 -21.04 -28.75 -5.15
CA PHE A 15 -21.11 -27.29 -4.91
C PHE A 15 -20.45 -26.82 -3.59
N GLY A 16 -19.97 -27.73 -2.75
CA GLY A 16 -19.31 -27.40 -1.49
C GLY A 16 -17.80 -27.06 -1.59
N ALA A 17 -17.13 -27.44 -2.67
CA ALA A 17 -15.68 -27.32 -2.79
C ALA A 17 -15.20 -25.94 -3.25
N LEU A 18 -16.03 -25.21 -4.03
CA LEU A 18 -15.66 -23.88 -4.54
C LEU A 18 -15.78 -22.78 -3.49
N ASN A 19 -16.71 -22.89 -2.53
CA ASN A 19 -16.82 -21.91 -1.44
C ASN A 19 -15.70 -22.04 -0.39
N LYS A 20 -15.15 -23.23 -0.16
CA LYS A 20 -14.03 -23.42 0.79
C LYS A 20 -12.69 -22.91 0.27
N LEU A 21 -12.51 -22.82 -1.05
CA LEU A 21 -11.26 -22.31 -1.63
C LEU A 21 -11.23 -20.77 -1.61
N PHE A 22 -12.36 -20.10 -1.85
CA PHE A 22 -12.45 -18.64 -1.76
C PHE A 22 -12.33 -18.13 -0.31
N SER A 23 -12.82 -18.87 0.69
CA SER A 23 -12.65 -18.47 2.10
C SER A 23 -11.21 -18.63 2.60
N ARG A 24 -10.43 -19.57 2.07
CA ARG A 24 -9.03 -19.79 2.51
C ARG A 24 -8.03 -18.80 1.91
N VAL A 25 -8.32 -18.23 0.73
CA VAL A 25 -7.48 -17.18 0.14
C VAL A 25 -7.71 -15.84 0.87
N HIS A 26 -8.95 -15.53 1.29
CA HIS A 26 -9.23 -14.32 2.07
C HIS A 26 -8.64 -14.32 3.49
N GLN A 27 -8.42 -15.49 4.10
CA GLN A 27 -7.90 -15.59 5.47
C GLN A 27 -6.36 -15.52 5.54
N ARG A 28 -5.66 -15.73 4.42
CA ARG A 28 -4.18 -15.73 4.38
C ARG A 28 -3.58 -14.37 4.01
N VAL A 29 -4.34 -13.52 3.32
CA VAL A 29 -3.93 -12.13 3.03
C VAL A 29 -4.20 -11.20 4.21
N THR A 30 -5.18 -11.51 5.06
CA THR A 30 -5.58 -10.68 6.20
C THR A 30 -4.70 -10.84 7.45
N SER A 31 -3.86 -11.89 7.54
CA SER A 31 -2.99 -12.12 8.70
C SER A 31 -1.64 -11.38 8.64
N HIS A 32 -1.22 -10.88 7.48
CA HIS A 32 0.04 -10.15 7.32
C HIS A 32 -0.12 -8.62 7.36
N LEU A 33 -1.36 -8.10 7.39
CA LEU A 33 -1.65 -6.66 7.40
C LEU A 33 -1.95 -6.11 8.81
N ALA A 34 -1.71 -6.89 9.87
CA ALA A 34 -2.08 -6.56 11.24
C ALA A 34 -1.00 -5.80 12.05
N LYS A 35 0.01 -5.24 11.40
CA LYS A 35 0.92 -4.26 12.00
C LYS A 35 1.40 -3.31 10.90
N ALA A 36 0.59 -2.29 10.61
CA ALA A 36 1.19 -1.06 10.13
C ALA A 36 2.11 -0.60 11.26
N ASP A 37 3.43 -0.62 11.04
CA ASP A 37 4.35 -0.10 12.04
C ASP A 37 3.93 1.34 12.38
N PRO A 38 3.97 1.72 13.67
CA PRO A 38 3.63 3.09 14.05
C PRO A 38 4.51 4.04 13.27
N ILE A 39 3.91 5.08 12.68
CA ILE A 39 4.66 6.15 12.01
C ILE A 39 5.56 6.77 13.07
N THR A 40 6.87 6.60 12.89
CA THR A 40 7.86 7.21 13.78
C THR A 40 8.29 8.54 13.20
N TYR A 41 8.51 9.51 14.08
CA TYR A 41 9.03 10.83 13.73
C TYR A 41 10.46 10.95 14.24
N ARG A 42 11.31 11.58 13.44
CA ARG A 42 12.71 11.84 13.75
C ARG A 42 13.02 13.30 13.47
N ASP A 43 13.92 13.85 14.25
CA ASP A 43 14.44 15.19 13.98
C ASP A 43 15.19 15.18 12.65
N PHE A 44 15.15 16.32 11.96
CA PHE A 44 15.82 16.44 10.68
C PHE A 44 17.32 16.22 10.82
N PRO A 45 17.95 15.44 9.93
CA PRO A 45 19.39 15.39 9.86
C PRO A 45 19.97 16.72 9.37
N SER A 46 21.29 16.86 9.49
CA SER A 46 22.01 18.07 9.07
C SER A 46 22.18 18.20 7.54
N TYR A 47 21.61 17.29 6.76
CA TYR A 47 21.73 17.22 5.31
C TYR A 47 20.40 16.83 4.70
N GLY A 48 20.20 17.11 3.41
CA GLY A 48 18.94 16.91 2.70
C GLY A 48 18.17 18.21 2.52
N ASP A 49 17.22 18.18 1.59
CA ASP A 49 16.40 19.32 1.20
C ASP A 49 14.97 19.10 1.69
N LEU A 50 14.47 20.02 2.51
CA LEU A 50 13.07 20.03 2.93
C LEU A 50 12.24 20.77 1.89
N LEU A 51 11.35 20.04 1.22
CA LEU A 51 10.47 20.55 0.18
C LEU A 51 9.02 20.40 0.64
N THR A 52 8.16 21.37 0.34
CA THR A 52 6.71 21.14 0.46
C THR A 52 6.25 20.06 -0.52
N LEU A 53 5.10 19.42 -0.27
CA LEU A 53 4.54 18.44 -1.22
C LEU A 53 4.31 19.05 -2.61
N GLU A 54 3.96 20.33 -2.69
CA GLU A 54 3.76 21.04 -3.95
C GLU A 54 5.07 21.24 -4.70
N GLU A 55 6.13 21.70 -4.02
CA GLU A 55 7.46 21.83 -4.59
C GLU A 55 7.99 20.49 -5.07
N PHE A 56 7.88 19.45 -4.24
CA PHE A 56 8.32 18.10 -4.59
C PHE A 56 7.60 17.58 -5.85
N ARG A 57 6.27 17.74 -5.94
CA ARG A 57 5.51 17.39 -7.15
C ARG A 57 5.96 18.19 -8.38
N SER A 58 6.28 19.47 -8.21
CA SER A 58 6.79 20.32 -9.29
C SER A 58 8.17 19.85 -9.78
N CYS A 59 9.06 19.47 -8.85
CA CYS A 59 10.37 18.90 -9.16
C CYS A 59 10.26 17.57 -9.90
N LEU A 60 9.33 16.68 -9.49
CA LEU A 60 9.07 15.43 -10.20
C LEU A 60 8.54 15.68 -11.63
N ARG A 61 7.59 16.60 -11.81
CA ARG A 61 7.02 16.93 -13.14
C ARG A 61 8.03 17.59 -14.08
N SER A 62 8.94 18.41 -13.54
CA SER A 62 9.99 19.06 -14.32
C SER A 62 11.20 18.17 -14.59
N GLY A 63 11.28 17.00 -13.94
CA GLY A 63 12.43 16.08 -14.02
C GLY A 63 13.67 16.57 -13.27
N VAL A 64 13.51 17.53 -12.35
CA VAL A 64 14.59 18.02 -11.47
C VAL A 64 14.92 16.98 -10.40
N ILE A 65 13.91 16.25 -9.93
CA ILE A 65 14.08 15.09 -9.06
C ILE A 65 13.60 13.87 -9.83
N ILE A 66 14.45 12.87 -9.98
CA ILE A 66 14.08 11.56 -10.51
C ILE A 66 14.43 10.44 -9.52
N SER A 67 13.84 9.27 -9.73
CA SER A 67 13.99 8.11 -8.83
C SER A 67 15.43 7.57 -8.71
N SER A 68 16.32 7.94 -9.64
CA SER A 68 17.73 7.60 -9.56
C SER A 68 18.58 8.58 -8.74
N ASP A 69 18.07 9.78 -8.46
CA ASP A 69 18.85 10.85 -7.82
C ASP A 69 18.99 10.66 -6.32
N GLY A 70 18.08 9.91 -5.69
CA GLY A 70 18.04 9.87 -4.24
C GLY A 70 16.85 9.11 -3.65
N CYS A 71 16.59 9.39 -2.37
CA CYS A 71 15.42 8.89 -1.65
C CYS A 71 14.75 10.02 -0.85
N GLY A 72 13.46 9.89 -0.60
CA GLY A 72 12.71 10.89 0.16
C GLY A 72 11.73 10.26 1.14
N TYR A 73 11.44 11.00 2.20
CA TYR A 73 10.50 10.61 3.25
C TYR A 73 9.52 11.74 3.50
N TYR A 74 8.26 11.40 3.79
CA TYR A 74 7.27 12.39 4.17
C TYR A 74 7.67 13.06 5.47
N ALA A 75 7.41 14.35 5.59
CA ALA A 75 7.80 15.16 6.72
C ALA A 75 6.71 16.18 7.09
N THR A 76 6.80 16.66 8.32
CA THR A 76 6.14 17.88 8.76
C THR A 76 7.08 19.07 8.53
N ALA A 77 6.71 20.27 8.99
CA ALA A 77 7.63 21.41 8.97
C ALA A 77 8.83 21.27 9.92
N GLY A 78 8.82 20.31 10.86
CA GLY A 78 9.86 20.19 11.89
C GLY A 78 10.47 18.79 12.07
N GLN A 79 9.85 17.74 11.53
CA GLN A 79 10.28 16.36 11.72
C GLN A 79 10.00 15.49 10.48
N GLU A 80 10.89 14.54 10.21
CA GLU A 80 10.73 13.51 9.19
C GLU A 80 9.95 12.33 9.74
N SER A 81 9.08 11.75 8.92
CA SER A 81 8.40 10.49 9.21
C SER A 81 9.15 9.29 8.62
N SER A 82 8.93 8.10 9.16
CA SER A 82 9.46 6.86 8.59
C SER A 82 8.74 6.39 7.31
N ILE A 83 7.89 7.22 6.70
CA ILE A 83 7.13 6.87 5.50
C ILE A 83 7.91 7.33 4.26
N PRO A 84 8.37 6.42 3.39
CA PRO A 84 9.02 6.80 2.14
C PRO A 84 8.02 7.46 1.18
N VAL A 85 8.49 8.46 0.43
CA VAL A 85 7.68 9.12 -0.60
C VAL A 85 7.60 8.27 -1.86
N CYS A 86 6.45 8.30 -2.54
CA CYS A 86 6.30 7.69 -3.86
C CYS A 86 6.90 8.59 -4.94
N PHE A 87 7.59 7.98 -5.90
CA PHE A 87 8.30 8.63 -7.01
C PHE A 87 7.42 8.92 -8.22
N ASP A 88 6.16 9.24 -7.97
CA ASP A 88 5.19 9.47 -9.03
C ASP A 88 4.41 10.72 -8.69
N ALA A 89 4.57 11.76 -9.52
CA ALA A 89 3.98 13.07 -9.31
C ALA A 89 2.46 13.02 -9.22
N ASP A 90 1.83 12.08 -9.95
CA ASP A 90 0.38 11.91 -9.99
C ASP A 90 -0.14 11.07 -8.84
N TYR A 91 0.73 10.34 -8.15
CA TYR A 91 0.41 9.46 -7.02
C TYR A 91 1.12 9.85 -5.72
N VAL A 92 1.59 11.11 -5.60
CA VAL A 92 2.06 11.62 -4.31
C VAL A 92 0.85 11.68 -3.36
N ILE A 93 0.80 10.70 -2.45
CA ILE A 93 -0.19 10.63 -1.37
C ILE A 93 0.07 11.79 -0.41
N GLU A 94 -0.98 12.39 0.15
CA GLU A 94 -0.86 13.41 1.20
C GLU A 94 -1.36 12.83 2.53
N PRO A 95 -0.48 12.25 3.36
CA PRO A 95 -0.89 11.75 4.65
C PRO A 95 -1.35 12.93 5.54
N PRO A 96 -2.41 12.78 6.35
CA PRO A 96 -2.88 13.86 7.22
C PRO A 96 -1.75 14.38 8.12
N GLY A 97 -1.45 15.67 8.01
CA GLY A 97 -0.42 16.34 8.82
C GLY A 97 1.01 16.27 8.27
N LEU A 98 1.26 15.50 7.20
CA LEU A 98 2.56 15.50 6.50
C LEU A 98 2.45 16.40 5.29
N THR A 99 3.08 17.58 5.37
CA THR A 99 2.98 18.65 4.37
C THR A 99 4.27 18.85 3.57
N HIS A 100 5.33 18.14 3.95
CA HIS A 100 6.66 18.26 3.36
C HIS A 100 7.20 16.87 2.96
N VAL A 101 8.28 16.89 2.20
CA VAL A 101 9.15 15.76 1.89
C VAL A 101 10.56 16.19 2.28
N MET A 102 11.23 15.38 3.09
CA MET A 102 12.67 15.47 3.26
C MET A 102 13.33 14.63 2.17
N TRP A 103 14.08 15.29 1.29
CA TRP A 103 14.72 14.69 0.13
C TRP A 103 16.23 14.55 0.32
N TYR A 104 16.77 13.38 -0.01
CA TYR A 104 18.18 13.06 0.12
C TYR A 104 18.74 12.68 -1.25
N ASN A 105 19.47 13.62 -1.87
CA ASN A 105 20.27 13.31 -3.06
C ASN A 105 21.42 12.37 -2.71
N LYS A 106 21.71 11.45 -3.63
CA LYS A 106 22.77 10.44 -3.54
C LYS A 106 24.11 10.95 -4.08
#